data_AF-A0A949X8R3-F1
#
_entry.id   AF-A0A949X8R3-F1
#
_cell.length_a   1.000
_cell.length_b   1.000
_cell.length_c   1.000
_cell.angle_alpha   90.00
_cell.angle_beta   90.00
_cell.angle_gamma   90.00
#
_symmetry.space_group_name_H-M   'P 1'
#
loop_
_entity.id
_entity.type
_entity.pdbx_description
1 polymer ?
#
loop_
_entity_poly.entity_id
_entity_poly.type
_entity_poly.pdbx_seq_one_letter_code
_entity_poly.pdbx_strand_id
1 'polypeptide(L)'
;MEKETARIEAFSDGVFAIAITLLILEIQIPGPSGNLGSQLIKEWPFYVAFLISFAFIGIMWINHHRLFTHIKRSDNTLMILNLLLLLGVTSVPFPTVVLAQHLGHPDQAVAARVYNGTYFVIAIFFNVLWWYVNRAHLL
;
A
#
# COMPACT_ATOMS: atom_id res chain seq x y z
N MET A 1 3.97 27.47 9.84
CA MET A 1 2.92 26.83 9.04
C MET A 1 3.50 25.69 8.20
N GLU A 2 4.59 25.88 7.43
CA GLU A 2 5.35 24.78 6.77
C GLU A 2 5.71 23.61 7.71
N LYS A 3 6.02 23.90 8.97
CA LYS A 3 6.51 22.91 9.93
C LYS A 3 5.50 21.83 10.33
N GLU A 4 4.19 22.06 10.19
CA GLU A 4 3.18 21.06 10.59
C GLU A 4 2.85 20.09 9.45
N THR A 5 2.55 20.58 8.25
CA THR A 5 2.34 19.73 7.07
C THR A 5 3.57 18.86 6.79
N ALA A 6 4.78 19.43 6.89
CA ALA A 6 6.02 18.68 6.69
C ALA A 6 6.20 17.53 7.69
N ARG A 7 5.70 17.66 8.93
CA ARG A 7 5.75 16.56 9.92
C ARG A 7 4.76 15.45 9.58
N ILE A 8 3.58 15.80 9.08
CA ILE A 8 2.57 14.83 8.64
C ILE A 8 3.08 14.07 7.40
N GLU A 9 3.69 14.79 6.46
CA GLU A 9 4.32 14.22 5.28
C GLU A 9 5.45 13.27 5.66
N ALA A 10 6.41 13.71 6.49
CA ALA A 10 7.52 12.86 6.93
C ALA A 10 7.06 11.59 7.68
N PHE A 11 6.01 11.70 8.50
CA PHE A 11 5.40 10.53 9.13
C PHE A 11 4.80 9.59 8.09
N SER A 12 4.07 10.13 7.11
CA SER A 12 3.46 9.35 6.03
C SER A 12 4.52 8.64 5.19
N ASP A 13 5.59 9.33 4.79
CA ASP A 13 6.72 8.76 4.05
C ASP A 13 7.35 7.58 4.79
N GLY A 14 7.53 7.71 6.11
CA GLY A 14 8.03 6.61 6.94
C GLY A 14 7.10 5.39 6.92
N VAL A 15 5.78 5.61 7.00
CA VAL A 15 4.80 4.53 6.93
C VAL A 15 4.77 3.88 5.55
N PHE A 16 4.80 4.66 4.46
CA PHE A 16 4.89 4.14 3.10
C PHE A 16 6.17 3.31 2.89
N ALA A 17 7.32 3.81 3.35
CA ALA A 17 8.59 3.10 3.25
C ALA A 17 8.56 1.75 3.99
N ILE A 18 8.00 1.71 5.20
CA ILE A 18 7.84 0.46 5.97
C ILE A 18 6.87 -0.49 5.24
N ALA A 19 5.72 -0.02 4.78
CA ALA A 19 4.75 -0.85 4.07
C ALA A 19 5.34 -1.50 2.81
N ILE A 20 6.10 -0.73 2.02
CA ILE A 20 6.79 -1.22 0.83
C ILE A 20 7.85 -2.27 1.20
N THR A 21 8.65 -2.01 2.22
CA THR A 21 9.75 -2.92 2.61
C THR A 21 9.26 -4.18 3.29
N LEU A 22 8.11 -4.17 3.96
CA LEU A 22 7.51 -5.38 4.52
C LEU A 22 7.08 -6.37 3.43
N LEU A 23 6.73 -5.91 2.23
CA LEU A 23 6.32 -6.80 1.13
C LEU A 23 7.38 -7.85 0.77
N ILE A 24 8.67 -7.52 0.92
CA ILE A 24 9.74 -8.48 0.56
C ILE A 24 9.82 -9.64 1.55
N LEU A 25 9.40 -9.43 2.80
CA LEU A 25 9.45 -10.44 3.85
C LEU A 25 8.45 -11.58 3.60
N GLU A 26 7.46 -11.32 2.75
CA GLU A 26 6.43 -12.30 2.40
C GLU A 26 6.86 -13.29 1.32
N ILE A 27 7.99 -13.05 0.65
CA ILE A 27 8.54 -13.99 -0.32
C ILE A 27 9.14 -15.17 0.45
N GLN A 28 8.56 -16.36 0.27
CA GLN A 28 9.01 -17.54 0.99
C GLN A 28 10.40 -17.99 0.52
N ILE A 29 11.24 -18.31 1.50
CA ILE A 29 12.54 -18.91 1.23
C ILE A 29 12.33 -20.42 1.11
N PRO A 30 12.62 -21.03 -0.06
CA PRO A 30 12.50 -22.47 -0.22
C PRO A 30 13.41 -23.21 0.76
N GLY A 31 12.90 -24.31 1.33
CA GLY A 31 13.63 -25.11 2.31
C GLY A 31 14.88 -25.79 1.71
N PRO A 32 15.81 -26.27 2.56
CA PRO A 32 17.07 -26.87 2.11
C PRO A 32 16.91 -28.23 1.40
N SER A 33 15.69 -28.79 1.39
CA SER A 33 15.39 -30.08 0.77
C SER A 33 14.93 -29.91 -0.68
N GLY A 34 15.53 -30.67 -1.60
CA GLY A 34 15.12 -30.74 -3.02
C GLY A 34 15.92 -29.84 -3.98
N ASN A 35 15.46 -29.76 -5.23
CA ASN A 35 16.12 -28.94 -6.25
C ASN A 35 15.77 -27.46 -6.08
N LEU A 36 16.73 -26.65 -5.64
CA LEU A 36 16.54 -25.21 -5.38
C LEU A 36 15.98 -24.45 -6.59
N GLY A 37 16.49 -24.70 -7.80
CA GLY A 37 16.05 -24.01 -9.01
C GLY A 37 14.56 -24.22 -9.30
N SER A 38 14.08 -25.45 -9.14
CA SER A 38 12.66 -25.76 -9.30
C SER A 38 11.77 -25.11 -8.25
N GLN A 39 12.27 -24.92 -7.03
CA GLN A 39 11.52 -24.28 -5.95
C GLN A 39 11.42 -22.78 -6.19
N LEU A 40 12.51 -22.12 -6.56
CA LEU A 40 12.51 -20.69 -6.92
C LEU A 40 11.55 -20.38 -8.07
N ILE A 41 11.49 -21.25 -9.09
CA ILE A 41 10.54 -21.08 -10.20
C ILE A 41 9.09 -21.22 -9.73
N LYS A 42 8.80 -22.11 -8.76
CA LYS A 42 7.44 -22.29 -8.22
C LYS A 42 6.95 -21.10 -7.41
N GLU A 43 7.85 -20.32 -6.81
CA GLU A 43 7.53 -19.11 -6.04
C GLU A 43 7.20 -17.88 -6.92
N TRP A 44 7.14 -18.03 -8.25
CA TRP A 44 6.80 -16.94 -9.16
C TRP A 44 5.53 -16.13 -8.79
N PRO A 45 4.45 -16.69 -8.21
CA PRO A 45 3.28 -15.91 -7.83
C PRO A 45 3.61 -14.84 -6.77
N PHE A 46 4.50 -15.16 -5.83
CA PHE A 46 4.96 -14.21 -4.82
C PHE A 46 5.78 -13.07 -5.44
N TYR A 47 6.65 -13.36 -6.41
CA TYR A 47 7.42 -12.33 -7.11
C TYR A 47 6.52 -11.35 -7.84
N VAL A 48 5.50 -11.86 -8.54
CA VAL A 48 4.53 -11.03 -9.27
C VAL A 48 3.67 -10.22 -8.31
N ALA A 49 3.12 -10.85 -7.27
CA ALA A 49 2.30 -10.17 -6.26
C ALA A 49 3.10 -9.07 -5.52
N PHE A 50 4.36 -9.35 -5.20
CA PHE A 50 5.31 -8.38 -4.65
C PHE A 50 5.50 -7.18 -5.58
N LEU A 51 5.90 -7.41 -6.83
CA LEU A 51 6.20 -6.33 -7.79
C LEU A 51 4.98 -5.45 -8.05
N ILE A 52 3.81 -6.07 -8.25
CA ILE A 52 2.57 -5.33 -8.48
C ILE A 52 2.23 -4.48 -7.25
N SER A 53 2.29 -5.06 -6.05
CA SER A 53 1.94 -4.33 -4.82
C SER A 53 2.94 -3.23 -4.50
N PHE A 54 4.23 -3.47 -4.72
CA PHE A 54 5.28 -2.45 -4.63
C PHE A 54 4.95 -1.28 -5.56
N ALA A 55 4.62 -1.56 -6.83
CA ALA A 55 4.28 -0.53 -7.80
C ALA A 55 3.04 0.27 -7.38
N PHE A 56 1.98 -0.40 -6.91
CA PHE A 56 0.77 0.29 -6.43
C PHE A 56 1.04 1.18 -5.22
N ILE A 57 1.72 0.68 -4.18
CA ILE A 57 2.06 1.51 -3.01
C ILE A 57 2.97 2.68 -3.43
N GLY A 58 3.94 2.44 -4.33
CA GLY A 58 4.82 3.49 -4.86
C GLY A 58 4.06 4.58 -5.63
N ILE A 59 3.10 4.21 -6.47
CA ILE A 59 2.23 5.16 -7.17
C ILE A 59 1.37 5.96 -6.18
N MET A 60 0.82 5.29 -5.15
CA MET A 60 0.07 5.96 -4.09
C MET A 60 0.93 6.96 -3.33
N TRP A 61 2.16 6.60 -3.00
CA TRP A 61 3.12 7.47 -2.34
C TRP A 61 3.44 8.70 -3.22
N ILE A 62 3.71 8.51 -4.52
CA ILE A 62 3.94 9.62 -5.45
C ILE A 62 2.75 10.58 -5.47
N ASN A 63 1.52 10.04 -5.54
CA ASN A 63 0.32 10.86 -5.54
C ASN A 63 0.10 11.57 -4.20
N HIS A 64 0.38 10.90 -3.09
CA HIS A 64 0.29 11.47 -1.73
C HIS A 64 1.29 12.61 -1.57
N HIS A 65 2.56 12.40 -1.91
CA HIS A 65 3.61 13.41 -1.88
C HIS A 65 3.24 14.63 -2.76
N ARG A 66 2.77 14.39 -3.99
CA ARG A 66 2.27 15.46 -4.87
C ARG A 66 1.09 16.21 -4.26
N LEU A 67 0.17 15.54 -3.55
CA LEU A 67 -0.94 16.22 -2.89
C LEU A 67 -0.44 17.08 -1.72
N PHE A 68 0.43 16.55 -0.86
CA PHE A 68 0.90 17.22 0.34
C PHE A 68 1.81 18.42 0.05
N THR A 69 2.56 18.42 -1.05
CA THR A 69 3.33 19.59 -1.50
C THR A 69 2.48 20.82 -1.82
N HIS A 70 1.18 20.64 -2.09
CA HIS A 70 0.23 21.74 -2.34
C HIS A 70 -0.56 22.17 -1.09
N ILE A 71 -0.52 21.41 0.01
CA ILE A 71 -1.30 21.71 1.21
C ILE A 71 -0.63 22.79 2.06
N LYS A 72 -1.27 23.95 2.19
CA LYS A 72 -0.76 25.10 2.96
C LYS A 72 -1.11 25.05 4.45
N ARG A 73 -2.18 24.36 4.83
CA ARG A 73 -2.70 24.30 6.20
C ARG A 73 -3.14 22.89 6.57
N SER A 74 -2.82 22.48 7.79
CA SER A 74 -3.27 21.22 8.39
C SER A 74 -4.34 21.47 9.45
N ASP A 75 -5.30 20.56 9.54
CA ASP A 75 -6.29 20.50 10.62
C ASP A 75 -6.49 19.04 11.10
N ASN A 76 -7.26 18.86 12.17
CA ASN A 76 -7.48 17.53 12.76
C ASN A 76 -8.19 16.56 11.80
N THR A 77 -9.08 17.06 10.93
CA THR A 77 -9.82 16.22 9.98
C THR A 77 -8.88 15.68 8.91
N LEU A 78 -7.99 16.51 8.36
CA LEU A 78 -6.94 16.10 7.44
C LEU A 78 -6.05 15.02 8.08
N MET A 79 -5.66 15.20 9.34
CA MET A 79 -4.86 14.21 10.06
C MET A 79 -5.56 12.86 10.19
N ILE A 80 -6.85 12.84 10.55
CA ILE A 80 -7.64 11.61 10.65
C ILE A 80 -7.77 10.92 9.29
N LEU A 81 -8.11 11.68 8.24
CA LEU A 81 -8.22 11.15 6.88
C LEU A 81 -6.88 10.59 6.38
N ASN A 82 -5.76 11.25 6.71
CA ASN A 82 -4.43 10.76 6.40
C ASN A 82 -4.13 9.45 7.15
N LEU A 83 -4.47 9.35 8.44
CA LEU A 83 -4.30 8.11 9.21
C LEU A 83 -5.15 6.95 8.65
N LEU A 84 -6.37 7.21 8.17
CA LEU A 84 -7.19 6.19 7.50
C LEU A 84 -6.55 5.71 6.20
N LEU A 85 -6.01 6.62 5.40
CA LEU A 85 -5.25 6.27 4.19
C LEU A 85 -4.03 5.40 4.55
N LEU A 86 -3.26 5.81 5.55
CA LEU A 86 -2.08 5.08 6.01
C LEU A 86 -2.43 3.69 6.57
N LEU A 87 -3.54 3.55 7.29
CA LEU A 87 -4.06 2.25 7.72
C LEU A 87 -4.37 1.33 6.54
N GLY A 88 -4.96 1.87 5.47
CA GLY A 88 -5.18 1.14 4.24
C GLY A 88 -3.86 0.67 3.62
N VAL A 89 -2.88 1.56 3.49
CA VAL A 89 -1.55 1.25 2.92
C VAL A 89 -0.81 0.18 3.74
N THR A 90 -0.80 0.29 5.07
CA THR A 90 -0.12 -0.71 5.92
C THR A 90 -0.78 -2.08 5.90
N SER A 91 -2.06 -2.16 5.49
CA SER A 91 -2.76 -3.43 5.34
C SER A 91 -2.40 -4.19 4.05
N VAL A 92 -1.77 -3.55 3.06
CA VAL A 92 -1.49 -4.13 1.72
C VAL A 92 -0.63 -5.41 1.72
N PRO A 93 0.34 -5.62 2.63
CA PRO A 93 1.09 -6.87 2.66
C PRO A 93 0.19 -8.11 2.84
N PHE A 94 -0.79 -8.04 3.74
CA PHE A 94 -1.71 -9.15 4.00
C PHE A 94 -2.42 -9.70 2.75
N PRO A 95 -3.22 -8.91 2.00
CA PRO A 95 -3.91 -9.41 0.81
C PRO A 95 -2.93 -9.79 -0.31
N THR A 96 -1.73 -9.21 -0.35
CA THR A 96 -0.69 -9.58 -1.31
C THR A 96 -0.28 -11.05 -1.13
N VAL A 97 -0.06 -11.47 0.11
CA VAL A 97 0.24 -12.86 0.45
C VAL A 97 -0.93 -13.78 0.16
N VAL A 98 -2.14 -13.37 0.57
CA VAL A 98 -3.36 -14.16 0.32
C VAL A 98 -3.53 -14.41 -1.18
N LEU A 99 -3.31 -13.40 -2.03
CA LEU A 99 -3.35 -13.56 -3.48
C LEU A 99 -2.27 -14.50 -3.99
N ALA A 100 -1.01 -14.31 -3.56
CA ALA A 100 0.12 -15.13 -4.01
C ALA A 100 -0.07 -16.61 -3.68
N GLN A 101 -0.52 -16.93 -2.46
CA GLN A 101 -0.73 -18.31 -2.00
C GLN A 101 -1.87 -19.04 -2.71
N HIS A 102 -2.90 -18.32 -3.15
CA HIS A 102 -4.10 -18.91 -3.74
C HIS A 102 -4.14 -18.80 -5.27
N LEU A 103 -3.09 -18.26 -5.90
CA LEU A 103 -3.03 -18.11 -7.35
C LEU A 103 -2.98 -19.50 -8.01
N GLY A 104 -3.94 -19.79 -8.90
CA GLY A 104 -4.08 -21.12 -9.52
C GLY A 104 -4.81 -22.17 -8.67
N HIS A 105 -5.28 -21.81 -7.47
CA HIS A 105 -6.11 -22.66 -6.62
C HIS A 105 -7.61 -22.33 -6.78
N PRO A 106 -8.54 -23.22 -6.36
CA PRO A 106 -9.99 -22.99 -6.47
C PRO A 106 -10.45 -21.67 -5.83
N ASP A 107 -9.80 -21.26 -4.72
CA ASP A 107 -10.14 -20.05 -3.97
C ASP A 107 -9.51 -18.75 -4.52
N GLN A 108 -8.83 -18.80 -5.68
CA GLN A 108 -8.19 -17.62 -6.28
C GLN A 108 -9.14 -16.43 -6.45
N ALA A 109 -10.43 -16.69 -6.74
CA ALA A 109 -11.43 -15.64 -6.93
C ALA A 109 -11.78 -14.92 -5.62
N VAL A 110 -11.68 -15.59 -4.48
CA VAL A 110 -11.84 -14.96 -3.16
C VAL A 110 -10.61 -14.11 -2.86
N ALA A 111 -9.41 -14.67 -3.04
CA ALA A 111 -8.15 -13.97 -2.82
C ALA A 111 -8.02 -12.71 -3.68
N ALA A 112 -8.37 -12.79 -4.97
CA ALA A 112 -8.40 -11.65 -5.87
C ALA A 112 -9.42 -10.58 -5.45
N ARG A 113 -10.60 -10.96 -4.93
CA ARG A 113 -11.58 -10.00 -4.41
C ARG A 113 -11.09 -9.28 -3.16
N VAL A 114 -10.41 -9.99 -2.26
CA VAL A 114 -9.79 -9.38 -1.07
C VAL A 114 -8.71 -8.40 -1.50
N TYR A 115 -7.82 -8.81 -2.41
CA TYR A 115 -6.75 -7.95 -2.94
C TYR A 115 -7.28 -6.68 -3.61
N ASN A 116 -8.18 -6.83 -4.59
CA ASN A 116 -8.77 -5.68 -5.28
C ASN A 116 -9.65 -4.83 -4.34
N GLY A 117 -10.34 -5.47 -3.40
CA GLY A 117 -11.15 -4.79 -2.38
C GLY A 117 -10.32 -3.88 -1.48
N THR A 118 -9.14 -4.32 -1.05
CA THR A 118 -8.20 -3.48 -0.30
C THR A 118 -7.80 -2.23 -1.10
N TYR A 119 -7.38 -2.40 -2.36
CA TYR A 119 -7.02 -1.26 -3.21
C TYR A 119 -8.20 -0.33 -3.48
N PHE A 120 -9.40 -0.87 -3.64
CA PHE A 120 -10.62 -0.10 -3.80
C PHE A 120 -10.94 0.75 -2.56
N VAL A 121 -10.81 0.18 -1.35
CA VAL A 121 -10.99 0.92 -0.09
C VAL A 121 -9.93 2.01 0.07
N ILE A 122 -8.66 1.71 -0.25
CA ILE A 122 -7.58 2.71 -0.23
C ILE A 122 -7.89 3.85 -1.22
N ALA A 123 -8.36 3.51 -2.43
CA ALA A 123 -8.76 4.51 -3.41
C ALA A 123 -9.90 5.40 -2.89
N ILE A 124 -10.88 4.85 -2.16
CA ILE A 124 -11.92 5.66 -1.50
C ILE A 124 -11.30 6.60 -0.47
N PHE A 125 -10.43 6.13 0.42
CA PHE A 125 -9.76 6.99 1.41
C PHE A 125 -8.97 8.12 0.74
N PHE A 126 -8.23 7.81 -0.32
CA PHE A 126 -7.49 8.80 -1.08
C PHE A 126 -8.41 9.84 -1.73
N ASN A 127 -9.52 9.40 -2.34
CA ASN A 127 -10.50 10.31 -2.96
C ASN A 127 -11.20 11.19 -1.92
N VAL A 128 -11.53 10.66 -0.74
CA VAL A 128 -12.13 11.43 0.36
C VAL A 128 -11.14 12.47 0.89
N LEU A 129 -9.87 12.09 1.09
CA LEU A 129 -8.80 13.01 1.47
C LEU A 129 -8.66 14.15 0.46
N TRP A 130 -8.56 13.81 -0.83
CA TRP A 130 -8.43 14.79 -1.91
C TRP A 130 -9.66 15.72 -1.99
N TRP A 131 -10.86 15.16 -1.91
CA TRP A 131 -12.11 15.94 -1.90
C TRP A 131 -12.17 16.90 -0.72
N TYR A 132 -11.75 16.45 0.47
CA TYR A 132 -11.70 17.29 1.67
C TYR A 132 -10.73 18.47 1.48
N VAL A 133 -9.50 18.20 1.03
CA VAL A 133 -8.47 19.23 0.79
C VAL A 133 -8.97 20.31 -0.17
N ASN A 134 -9.65 19.91 -1.25
CA ASN A 134 -10.23 20.85 -2.21
C ASN A 134 -11.38 21.68 -1.63
N ARG A 135 -12.28 21.04 -0.87
CA ARG A 135 -13.46 21.72 -0.31
C ARG A 135 -13.11 22.67 0.83
N ALA A 136 -12.11 22.32 1.64
CA ALA A 136 -11.64 23.13 2.76
C ALA A 136 -10.66 24.25 2.35
N HIS A 137 -10.42 24.43 1.03
CA HIS A 137 -9.48 25.41 0.48
C HIS A 137 -8.08 25.35 1.13
N LEU A 138 -7.59 24.12 1.38
CA LEU A 138 -6.28 23.91 2.00
C LEU A 138 -5.12 23.98 0.99
N LEU A 139 -5.43 24.13 -0.31
CA LEU A 139 -4.48 24.31 -1.41
C LEU A 139 -3.85 25.72 -1.47
#